data_AF-A0A5B9P8Q4-F1
#
_entry.id   AF-A0A5B9P8Q4-F1
#
_cell.length_a   1.000
_cell.length_b   1.000
_cell.length_c   1.000
_cell.angle_alpha   90.00
_cell.angle_beta   90.00
_cell.angle_gamma   90.00
#
_symmetry.space_group_name_H-M   'P 1'
#
loop_
_entity.id
_entity.type
_entity.pdbx_description
1 polymer ?
#
loop_
_entity_poly.entity_id
_entity_poly.type
_entity_poly.pdbx_seq_one_letter_code
_entity_poly.pdbx_strand_id
1 'polypeptide(L)'
;MKHSLDDHPEMGTDQEQLVASIEDNPIARSLDSRTTFIPLRHHDLVLDLIERYQIRGQHGVLFTAMCARLQRIFHAEHLTQLLQLEEIYGPLDPDSQAVELTNRDGKIRNELTEKLFDRVSGLLFSAHYVRLERKDLERAVEVASQWGVRLEVNFDLYARLEIFARGYHVVEVQRRRWRNFFRAETIELPEFERLIMAFRLKPESVAPKPGEPLDATDKPNRRKVLTERISRLLAGNDADAMDADHVYLKTFKNIPETDLEMLLPGSKVRLSMLDRGKILLPTAMALYKISRTAAVFLAVLAVASYDNVLAVLLVLGAIGGYVIKSVLSYFRTKQKYQFGLTKSLYLKNLGNNSGVLYRILNEAEEQELLEAILGYAILWQTQRQSESTGQPFKGMTSDEMDAEVEAYLADLTSVDIDFEIFDSLGKLARLGLANVDSSGRWTAIPIDQAEKCLDDSWSRLFQVRGMRVEFDSSKGDGLFTS
;
A
#
# COMPACT_ATOMS: atom_id res chain seq x y z
N MET A 1 -0.64 69.01 2.23
CA MET A 1 -2.07 68.72 2.47
C MET A 1 -2.24 67.21 2.34
N LYS A 2 -2.57 66.54 3.46
CA LYS A 2 -3.08 65.15 3.60
C LYS A 2 -2.08 64.02 3.26
N HIS A 3 -1.48 63.39 4.29
CA HIS A 3 -1.91 62.16 5.02
C HIS A 3 -1.41 60.90 4.30
N SER A 4 -0.31 60.27 4.73
CA SER A 4 -0.14 59.32 5.87
C SER A 4 -1.12 58.15 5.85
N LEU A 5 -0.61 56.96 5.53
CA LEU A 5 -1.11 55.66 5.97
C LEU A 5 0.01 54.63 5.75
N ASP A 6 0.77 54.44 6.84
CA ASP A 6 1.27 53.18 7.39
C ASP A 6 1.65 52.04 6.45
N ASP A 7 2.95 51.86 6.27
CA ASP A 7 3.58 50.56 6.00
C ASP A 7 3.52 49.71 7.28
N HIS A 8 2.61 48.74 7.30
CA HIS A 8 2.72 47.55 8.14
C HIS A 8 3.24 46.39 7.26
N PRO A 9 4.25 45.61 7.69
CA PRO A 9 4.64 44.41 6.97
C PRO A 9 3.56 43.34 7.23
N GLU A 10 2.87 42.92 6.18
CA GLU A 10 1.96 41.77 6.25
C GLU A 10 2.78 40.50 6.55
N MET A 11 2.56 39.95 7.75
CA MET A 11 2.91 38.59 8.11
C MET A 11 2.10 37.63 7.21
N GLY A 12 2.74 37.12 6.16
CA GLY A 12 2.14 36.13 5.28
C GLY A 12 3.14 35.21 4.56
N THR A 13 4.44 35.37 4.77
CA THR A 13 5.46 34.75 3.90
C THR A 13 6.14 33.50 4.46
N ASP A 14 5.88 33.10 5.70
CA ASP A 14 6.56 31.93 6.29
C ASP A 14 5.85 30.60 6.00
N GLN A 15 4.56 30.60 5.65
CA GLN A 15 3.84 29.37 5.26
C GLN A 15 3.90 29.07 3.76
N GLU A 16 3.94 30.09 2.90
CA GLU A 16 4.14 29.87 1.45
C GLU A 16 5.58 29.48 1.11
N GLN A 17 6.59 29.92 1.88
CA GLN A 17 7.96 29.45 1.73
C GLN A 17 8.18 28.03 2.28
N LEU A 18 7.35 27.55 3.22
CA LEU A 18 7.38 26.17 3.70
C LEU A 18 6.76 25.18 2.71
N VAL A 19 5.77 25.63 1.91
CA VAL A 19 5.13 24.82 0.86
C VAL A 19 5.99 24.80 -0.40
N ALA A 20 6.66 25.90 -0.75
CA ALA A 20 7.59 25.95 -1.87
C ALA A 20 8.90 25.17 -1.63
N SER A 21 9.27 24.88 -0.37
CA SER A 21 10.40 23.98 -0.04
C SER A 21 10.05 22.48 -0.10
N ILE A 22 8.80 22.12 -0.38
CA ILE A 22 8.37 20.72 -0.60
C ILE A 22 8.49 20.33 -2.08
N GLU A 23 8.56 21.30 -2.99
CA GLU A 23 8.62 21.06 -4.44
C GLU A 23 10.04 20.86 -5.02
N ASP A 24 11.09 21.10 -4.22
CA ASP A 24 12.49 20.83 -4.59
C ASP A 24 13.10 19.64 -3.83
N ASN A 25 12.27 18.71 -3.34
CA ASN A 25 12.73 17.48 -2.69
C ASN A 25 13.23 16.47 -3.77
N PRO A 26 14.45 15.89 -3.66
CA PRO A 26 15.04 15.02 -4.69
C PRO A 26 14.27 13.73 -5.01
N ILE A 27 13.19 13.44 -4.29
CA ILE A 27 12.36 12.23 -4.42
C ILE A 27 11.56 12.21 -5.75
N ALA A 28 11.54 13.32 -6.50
CA ALA A 28 10.96 13.37 -7.85
C ALA A 28 11.82 12.70 -8.95
N ARG A 29 12.96 12.09 -8.61
CA ARG A 29 13.71 11.20 -9.50
C ARG A 29 13.32 9.76 -9.20
N SER A 30 12.74 9.09 -10.21
CA SER A 30 12.51 7.64 -10.33
C SER A 30 12.99 6.80 -9.15
N LEU A 31 12.06 6.16 -8.41
CA LEU A 31 12.28 4.99 -7.53
C LEU A 31 13.75 4.56 -7.52
N ASP A 32 14.55 5.20 -6.67
CA ASP A 32 16.01 5.05 -6.71
C ASP A 32 16.34 3.56 -6.49
N SER A 33 17.43 3.07 -7.06
CA SER A 33 17.80 1.65 -6.90
C SER A 33 18.19 1.31 -5.46
N ARG A 34 18.52 2.34 -4.67
CA ARG A 34 18.89 2.25 -3.26
C ARG A 34 17.63 2.19 -2.41
N THR A 35 17.54 1.21 -1.51
CA THR A 35 16.39 1.07 -0.62
C THR A 35 16.64 1.85 0.66
N THR A 36 15.67 2.55 1.21
CA THR A 36 15.81 3.18 2.54
C THR A 36 15.41 2.23 3.67
N PHE A 37 14.63 1.19 3.35
CA PHE A 37 14.18 0.19 4.32
C PHE A 37 15.32 -0.74 4.76
N ILE A 38 15.52 -0.87 6.08
CA ILE A 38 16.49 -1.75 6.71
C ILE A 38 15.89 -3.14 6.91
N PRO A 39 16.33 -4.18 6.17
CA PRO A 39 15.70 -5.50 6.17
C PRO A 39 16.22 -6.41 7.29
N LEU A 40 16.31 -5.87 8.51
CA LEU A 40 16.83 -6.57 9.68
C LEU A 40 15.78 -6.65 10.79
N ARG A 41 15.97 -7.60 11.71
CA ARG A 41 15.26 -7.59 12.99
C ARG A 41 16.17 -6.94 14.02
N HIS A 42 15.61 -6.14 14.92
CA HIS A 42 16.37 -5.47 15.96
C HIS A 42 17.18 -6.45 16.82
N HIS A 43 16.65 -7.65 17.09
CA HIS A 43 17.37 -8.67 17.84
C HIS A 43 18.65 -9.13 17.12
N ASP A 44 18.55 -9.42 15.83
CA ASP A 44 19.68 -9.89 15.02
C ASP A 44 20.73 -8.77 14.86
N LEU A 45 20.26 -7.52 14.68
CA LEU A 45 21.12 -6.35 14.65
C LEU A 45 21.92 -6.19 15.96
N VAL A 46 21.26 -6.25 17.12
CA VAL A 46 21.92 -6.07 18.42
C VAL A 46 23.00 -7.14 18.63
N LEU A 47 22.73 -8.39 18.24
CA LEU A 47 23.71 -9.47 18.32
C LEU A 47 24.93 -9.21 17.42
N ASP A 48 24.71 -8.83 16.15
CA ASP A 48 25.81 -8.50 15.23
C ASP A 48 26.65 -7.33 15.76
N LEU A 49 26.02 -6.26 16.24
CA LEU A 49 26.72 -5.09 16.81
C LEU A 49 27.60 -5.47 18.01
N ILE A 50 27.09 -6.31 18.92
CA ILE A 50 27.85 -6.79 20.09
C ILE A 50 29.07 -7.61 19.64
N GLU A 51 28.88 -8.50 18.67
CA GLU A 51 29.95 -9.34 18.14
C GLU A 51 30.98 -8.53 17.38
N ARG A 52 30.55 -7.76 16.37
CA ARG A 52 31.42 -6.99 15.47
C ARG A 52 32.23 -5.94 16.22
N TYR A 53 31.60 -5.19 17.12
CA TYR A 53 32.28 -4.17 17.91
C TYR A 53 32.86 -4.69 19.22
N GLN A 54 32.84 -6.00 19.45
CA GLN A 54 33.44 -6.64 20.63
C GLN A 54 33.00 -5.95 21.94
N ILE A 55 31.68 -5.68 22.06
CA ILE A 55 31.08 -5.01 23.21
C ILE A 55 30.98 -6.01 24.37
N ARG A 56 32.10 -6.20 25.08
CA ARG A 56 32.23 -7.24 26.12
C ARG A 56 32.11 -6.68 27.54
N GLY A 57 31.90 -7.60 28.49
CA GLY A 57 31.85 -7.30 29.92
C GLY A 57 30.67 -6.39 30.29
N GLN A 58 30.94 -5.41 31.14
CA GLN A 58 29.91 -4.47 31.62
C GLN A 58 29.27 -3.67 30.49
N HIS A 59 30.03 -3.26 29.47
CA HIS A 59 29.49 -2.51 28.34
C HIS A 59 28.45 -3.30 27.53
N GLY A 60 28.64 -4.62 27.37
CA GLY A 60 27.67 -5.46 26.64
C GLY A 60 26.34 -5.58 27.37
N VAL A 61 26.39 -5.71 28.71
CA VAL A 61 25.20 -5.74 29.56
C VAL A 61 24.45 -4.40 29.49
N LEU A 62 25.17 -3.28 29.62
CA LEU A 62 24.59 -1.94 29.54
C LEU A 62 24.01 -1.65 28.15
N PHE A 63 24.70 -2.03 27.08
CA PHE A 63 24.22 -1.86 25.70
C PHE A 63 22.93 -2.63 25.45
N THR A 64 22.85 -3.88 25.89
CA THR A 64 21.63 -4.69 25.76
C THR A 64 20.47 -4.09 26.57
N ALA A 65 20.75 -3.62 27.79
CA ALA A 65 19.75 -2.96 28.63
C ALA A 65 19.24 -1.66 28.00
N MET A 66 20.13 -0.85 27.44
CA MET A 66 19.78 0.37 26.70
C MET A 66 18.89 0.06 25.49
N CYS A 67 19.24 -0.92 24.66
CA CYS A 67 18.43 -1.33 23.50
C CYS A 67 17.02 -1.79 23.92
N ALA A 68 16.93 -2.59 24.99
CA ALA A 68 15.64 -3.01 25.54
C ALA A 68 14.82 -1.83 26.09
N ARG A 69 15.47 -0.81 26.65
CA ARG A 69 14.81 0.40 27.15
C ARG A 69 14.30 1.27 26.01
N LEU A 70 15.09 1.43 24.94
CA LEU A 70 14.69 2.10 23.71
C LEU A 70 13.45 1.45 23.11
N GLN A 71 13.46 0.12 22.94
CA GLN A 71 12.31 -0.62 22.43
C GLN A 71 11.05 -0.34 23.24
N ARG A 72 11.12 -0.33 24.58
CA ARG A 72 9.95 0.00 25.42
C ARG A 72 9.45 1.42 25.22
N ILE A 73 10.34 2.39 25.05
CA ILE A 73 9.99 3.80 24.80
C ILE A 73 9.24 3.90 23.47
N PHE A 74 9.82 3.39 22.38
CA PHE A 74 9.18 3.41 21.06
C PHE A 74 7.85 2.67 21.07
N HIS A 75 7.78 1.51 21.72
CA HIS A 75 6.53 0.74 21.84
C HIS A 75 5.41 1.52 22.55
N ALA A 76 5.73 2.26 23.62
CA ALA A 76 4.75 3.09 24.31
C ALA A 76 4.28 4.30 23.48
N GLU A 77 5.19 4.92 22.72
CA GLU A 77 4.87 6.00 21.79
C GLU A 77 3.94 5.50 20.68
N HIS A 78 4.29 4.36 20.09
CA HIS A 78 3.55 3.66 19.06
C HIS A 78 2.14 3.25 19.53
N LEU A 79 2.01 2.68 20.73
CA LEU A 79 0.71 2.31 21.28
C LEU A 79 -0.23 3.52 21.36
N THR A 80 0.31 4.70 21.67
CA THR A 80 -0.51 5.94 21.65
C THR A 80 -0.96 6.30 20.24
N GLN A 81 -0.09 6.14 19.23
CA GLN A 81 -0.45 6.39 17.84
C GLN A 81 -1.51 5.38 17.34
N LEU A 82 -1.40 4.11 17.75
CA LEU A 82 -2.35 3.07 17.42
C LEU A 82 -3.75 3.41 17.91
N LEU A 83 -3.88 3.74 19.21
CA LEU A 83 -5.18 4.07 19.81
C LEU A 83 -5.84 5.27 19.12
N GLN A 84 -5.05 6.29 18.75
CA GLN A 84 -5.54 7.45 17.98
C GLN A 84 -6.04 7.06 16.59
N LEU A 85 -5.31 6.18 15.90
CA LEU A 85 -5.72 5.67 14.59
C LEU A 85 -6.97 4.82 14.67
N GLU A 86 -7.10 3.97 15.69
CA GLU A 86 -8.30 3.16 15.92
C GLU A 86 -9.53 4.03 16.15
N GLU A 87 -9.40 5.14 16.88
CA GLU A 87 -10.49 6.10 17.10
C GLU A 87 -10.93 6.78 15.79
N ILE A 88 -9.97 7.14 14.93
CA ILE A 88 -10.24 7.79 13.63
C ILE A 88 -10.81 6.79 12.63
N TYR A 89 -10.24 5.58 12.56
CA TYR A 89 -10.57 4.57 11.55
C TYR A 89 -11.80 3.74 11.92
N GLY A 90 -12.07 3.51 13.20
CA GLY A 90 -13.17 2.65 13.66
C GLY A 90 -14.55 2.93 13.03
N PRO A 91 -14.97 4.20 12.85
CA PRO A 91 -16.21 4.56 12.13
C PRO A 91 -16.16 4.40 10.61
N LEU A 92 -14.96 4.35 10.05
CA LEU A 92 -14.69 4.23 8.61
C LEU A 92 -14.39 2.77 8.20
N ASP A 93 -14.09 1.90 9.16
CA ASP A 93 -13.71 0.51 8.93
C ASP A 93 -14.92 -0.33 8.45
N PRO A 94 -14.88 -0.89 7.23
CA PRO A 94 -15.94 -1.75 6.72
C PRO A 94 -16.09 -3.07 7.50
N ASP A 95 -15.06 -3.50 8.24
CA ASP A 95 -15.09 -4.72 9.05
C ASP A 95 -15.51 -4.45 10.51
N SER A 96 -15.84 -3.20 10.85
CA SER A 96 -16.24 -2.81 12.20
C SER A 96 -17.53 -3.50 12.62
N GLN A 97 -17.48 -4.20 13.76
CA GLN A 97 -18.66 -4.78 14.42
C GLN A 97 -19.20 -3.85 15.53
N ALA A 98 -18.59 -2.68 15.71
CA ALA A 98 -18.98 -1.75 16.75
C ALA A 98 -20.31 -1.07 16.40
N VAL A 99 -21.19 -0.95 17.39
CA VAL A 99 -22.43 -0.19 17.24
C VAL A 99 -22.09 1.31 17.25
N GLU A 100 -22.43 2.02 16.18
CA GLU A 100 -22.31 3.48 16.16
C GLU A 100 -23.36 4.10 17.10
N LEU A 101 -22.90 4.63 18.23
CA LEU A 101 -23.77 5.32 19.21
C LEU A 101 -24.17 6.73 18.77
N THR A 102 -23.47 7.30 17.78
CA THR A 102 -23.72 8.65 17.27
C THR A 102 -23.85 8.57 15.76
N ASN A 103 -25.00 8.99 15.23
CA ASN A 103 -25.21 9.08 13.79
C ASN A 103 -24.29 10.15 13.21
N ARG A 104 -23.27 9.75 12.45
CA ARG A 104 -22.31 10.66 11.83
C ARG A 104 -22.81 11.06 10.44
N ASP A 105 -23.02 12.36 10.25
CA ASP A 105 -23.33 12.94 8.95
C ASP A 105 -22.16 12.77 7.96
N GLY A 106 -22.46 12.82 6.65
CA GLY A 106 -21.49 12.64 5.58
C GLY A 106 -20.32 13.63 5.66
N LYS A 107 -20.55 14.84 6.19
CA LYS A 107 -19.48 15.83 6.42
C LYS A 107 -18.46 15.37 7.45
N ILE A 108 -18.90 14.81 8.58
CA ILE A 108 -18.02 14.30 9.64
C ILE A 108 -17.20 13.12 9.11
N ARG A 109 -17.83 12.22 8.34
CA ARG A 109 -17.12 11.10 7.69
C ARG A 109 -16.04 11.58 6.73
N ASN A 110 -16.30 12.64 5.97
CA ASN A 110 -15.29 13.25 5.10
C ASN A 110 -14.12 13.83 5.90
N GLU A 111 -14.39 14.59 6.97
CA GLU A 111 -13.34 15.12 7.84
C GLU A 111 -12.48 14.02 8.50
N LEU A 112 -13.11 12.92 8.94
CA LEU A 112 -12.39 11.75 9.45
C LEU A 112 -11.57 11.05 8.36
N THR A 113 -12.10 10.98 7.13
CA THR A 113 -11.37 10.43 5.98
C THR A 113 -10.10 11.25 5.72
N GLU A 114 -10.20 12.58 5.67
CA GLU A 114 -9.03 13.44 5.46
C GLU A 114 -7.98 13.24 6.57
N LYS A 115 -8.41 13.29 7.83
CA LYS A 115 -7.51 13.05 8.98
C LYS A 115 -6.85 11.68 8.96
N LEU A 116 -7.58 10.64 8.54
CA LEU A 116 -7.05 9.29 8.41
C LEU A 116 -5.94 9.24 7.37
N PHE A 117 -6.21 9.76 6.16
CA PHE A 117 -5.23 9.72 5.07
C PHE A 117 -3.98 10.54 5.41
N ASP A 118 -4.12 11.71 6.03
CA ASP A 118 -2.97 12.51 6.47
C ASP A 118 -2.11 11.73 7.48
N ARG A 119 -2.74 11.08 8.47
CA ARG A 119 -2.02 10.31 9.48
C ARG A 119 -1.39 9.04 8.90
N VAL A 120 -2.11 8.32 8.04
CA VAL A 120 -1.60 7.12 7.36
C VAL A 120 -0.44 7.50 6.43
N SER A 121 -0.53 8.61 5.71
CA SER A 121 0.56 9.10 4.86
C SER A 121 1.81 9.42 5.68
N GLY A 122 1.67 10.07 6.85
CA GLY A 122 2.79 10.33 7.74
C GLY A 122 3.46 9.05 8.25
N LEU A 123 2.67 8.05 8.64
CA LEU A 123 3.18 6.74 9.09
C LEU A 123 3.85 5.95 7.97
N LEU A 124 3.28 6.01 6.77
CA LEU A 124 3.85 5.37 5.58
C LEU A 124 5.18 6.01 5.21
N PHE A 125 5.31 7.33 5.33
CA PHE A 125 6.58 8.03 5.16
C PHE A 125 7.63 7.53 6.17
N SER A 126 7.31 7.50 7.46
CA SER A 126 8.19 6.93 8.50
C SER A 126 8.49 5.42 8.32
N ALA A 127 7.63 4.69 7.61
CA ALA A 127 7.83 3.29 7.24
C ALA A 127 8.51 3.12 5.87
N HIS A 128 9.10 4.19 5.33
CA HIS A 128 9.86 4.22 4.08
C HIS A 128 9.04 3.90 2.82
N TYR A 129 7.75 4.25 2.80
CA TYR A 129 6.90 4.14 1.62
C TYR A 129 6.87 5.45 0.83
N VAL A 130 6.89 5.32 -0.50
CA VAL A 130 6.74 6.42 -1.44
C VAL A 130 5.33 6.42 -2.01
N ARG A 131 4.70 7.59 -2.05
CA ARG A 131 3.39 7.77 -2.71
C ARG A 131 3.56 7.73 -4.23
N LEU A 132 2.78 6.90 -4.90
CA LEU A 132 2.71 6.86 -6.36
C LEU A 132 1.80 7.98 -6.86
N GLU A 133 2.32 8.82 -7.76
CA GLU A 133 1.52 9.84 -8.40
C GLU A 133 0.64 9.26 -9.52
N ARG A 134 -0.41 10.00 -9.91
CA ARG A 134 -1.30 9.62 -11.00
C ARG A 134 -0.55 9.33 -12.31
N LYS A 135 0.50 10.09 -12.62
CA LYS A 135 1.34 9.91 -13.81
C LYS A 135 2.02 8.52 -13.82
N ASP A 136 2.40 8.01 -12.66
CA ASP A 136 3.07 6.71 -12.52
C ASP A 136 2.05 5.57 -12.64
N LEU A 137 0.83 5.77 -12.12
CA LEU A 137 -0.29 4.85 -12.33
C LEU A 137 -0.68 4.74 -13.80
N GLU A 138 -0.78 5.87 -14.51
CA GLU A 138 -1.11 5.91 -15.94
C GLU A 138 -0.01 5.29 -16.80
N ARG A 139 1.27 5.49 -16.46
CA ARG A 139 2.41 4.83 -17.13
C ARG A 139 2.36 3.32 -16.93
N ALA A 140 2.14 2.86 -15.70
CA ALA A 140 2.00 1.44 -15.37
C ALA A 140 0.88 0.78 -16.20
N VAL A 141 -0.25 1.48 -16.37
CA VAL A 141 -1.40 1.03 -17.19
C VAL A 141 -1.04 0.88 -18.67
N GLU A 142 -0.33 1.87 -19.22
CA GLU A 142 0.06 1.87 -20.64
C GLU A 142 1.05 0.75 -20.94
N VAL A 143 2.02 0.52 -20.05
CA VAL A 143 2.98 -0.58 -20.17
C VAL A 143 2.25 -1.92 -20.08
N ALA A 144 1.40 -2.15 -19.08
CA ALA A 144 0.61 -3.37 -18.89
C ALA A 144 -0.17 -3.80 -20.14
N SER A 145 -0.76 -2.83 -20.84
CA SER A 145 -1.50 -3.04 -22.08
C SER A 145 -0.69 -3.67 -23.22
N GLN A 146 0.64 -3.57 -23.18
CA GLN A 146 1.57 -4.20 -24.12
C GLN A 146 1.83 -5.69 -23.80
N TRP A 147 1.56 -6.13 -22.57
CA TRP A 147 1.89 -7.48 -22.08
C TRP A 147 0.80 -8.54 -22.32
N GLY A 148 -0.37 -8.10 -22.80
CA GLY A 148 -1.39 -8.96 -23.40
C GLY A 148 -2.73 -9.01 -22.67
N VAL A 149 -2.84 -8.43 -21.48
CA VAL A 149 -4.11 -8.21 -20.77
C VAL A 149 -4.32 -6.70 -20.69
N ARG A 150 -5.34 -6.19 -21.39
CA ARG A 150 -5.74 -4.78 -21.24
C ARG A 150 -6.83 -4.75 -20.19
N LEU A 151 -6.50 -4.23 -19.02
CA LEU A 151 -7.49 -3.80 -18.07
C LEU A 151 -7.90 -2.36 -18.45
N GLU A 152 -9.12 -1.99 -18.09
CA GLU A 152 -9.63 -0.64 -18.27
C GLU A 152 -10.02 -0.19 -16.87
N VAL A 153 -9.19 0.69 -16.30
CA VAL A 153 -9.40 1.25 -14.97
C VAL A 153 -10.29 2.48 -15.10
N ASN A 154 -11.35 2.52 -14.31
CA ASN A 154 -12.19 3.70 -14.17
C ASN A 154 -11.83 4.43 -12.88
N PHE A 155 -10.98 5.46 -12.96
CA PHE A 155 -10.60 6.28 -11.81
C PHE A 155 -11.76 7.16 -11.28
N ASP A 156 -12.82 7.37 -12.07
CA ASP A 156 -13.95 8.20 -11.67
C ASP A 156 -14.79 7.59 -10.55
N LEU A 157 -14.60 6.30 -10.26
CA LEU A 157 -15.26 5.58 -9.17
C LEU A 157 -14.79 6.04 -7.78
N TYR A 158 -13.55 6.52 -7.67
CA TYR A 158 -12.94 6.84 -6.39
C TYR A 158 -13.24 8.28 -5.98
N ALA A 159 -13.71 8.45 -4.75
CA ALA A 159 -13.75 9.75 -4.09
C ALA A 159 -12.33 10.16 -3.66
N ARG A 160 -11.57 9.18 -3.16
CA ARG A 160 -10.14 9.31 -2.85
C ARG A 160 -9.44 7.99 -3.12
N LEU A 161 -8.25 8.05 -3.72
CA LEU A 161 -7.39 6.90 -4.00
C LEU A 161 -5.94 7.34 -3.79
N GLU A 162 -5.24 6.64 -2.91
CA GLU A 162 -3.81 6.81 -2.70
C GLU A 162 -3.14 5.43 -2.72
N ILE A 163 -2.03 5.35 -3.43
CA ILE A 163 -1.24 4.14 -3.55
C ILE A 163 0.18 4.48 -3.12
N PHE A 164 0.73 3.64 -2.27
CA PHE A 164 2.06 3.77 -1.71
C PHE A 164 2.85 2.51 -2.02
N ALA A 165 4.10 2.65 -2.39
CA ALA A 165 4.98 1.53 -2.71
C ALA A 165 6.30 1.63 -1.92
N ARG A 166 6.87 0.48 -1.59
CA ARG A 166 8.20 0.36 -0.98
C ARG A 166 8.94 -0.82 -1.58
N GLY A 167 10.24 -0.63 -1.82
CA GLY A 167 11.13 -1.60 -2.44
C GLY A 167 10.83 -1.74 -3.93
N TYR A 168 11.78 -1.34 -4.77
CA TYR A 168 11.69 -1.48 -6.22
C TYR A 168 12.84 -2.36 -6.70
N HIS A 169 12.51 -3.51 -7.28
CA HIS A 169 13.53 -4.42 -7.81
C HIS A 169 13.09 -5.01 -9.13
N VAL A 170 14.07 -5.33 -9.97
CA VAL A 170 13.83 -5.94 -11.28
C VAL A 170 13.94 -7.46 -11.14
N VAL A 171 12.86 -8.17 -11.45
CA VAL A 171 12.82 -9.64 -11.43
C VAL A 171 12.96 -10.17 -12.85
N GLU A 172 13.85 -11.13 -13.05
CA GLU A 172 13.95 -11.85 -14.31
C GLU A 172 12.87 -12.94 -14.40
N VAL A 173 11.95 -12.80 -15.36
CA VAL A 173 10.88 -13.78 -15.60
C VAL A 173 11.12 -14.48 -16.94
N GLN A 174 11.07 -15.82 -16.90
CA GLN A 174 11.16 -16.65 -18.10
C GLN A 174 9.80 -16.77 -18.79
N ARG A 175 9.69 -16.31 -20.04
CA ARG A 175 8.46 -16.44 -20.84
C ARG A 175 8.71 -17.19 -22.14
N ARG A 176 7.72 -17.97 -22.58
CA ARG A 176 7.71 -18.61 -23.92
C ARG A 176 6.68 -17.94 -24.82
N ARG A 177 7.12 -17.37 -25.94
CA ARG A 177 6.24 -16.76 -26.94
C ARG A 177 6.07 -17.68 -28.14
N TRP A 178 4.83 -17.89 -28.57
CA TRP A 178 4.53 -18.69 -29.78
C TRP A 178 5.15 -18.06 -31.05
N ARG A 179 5.24 -16.72 -31.11
CA ARG A 179 5.91 -15.97 -32.21
C ARG A 179 7.41 -16.28 -32.31
N ASN A 180 8.04 -16.67 -31.20
CA ASN A 180 9.44 -17.08 -31.14
C ASN A 180 9.59 -18.61 -31.08
N PHE A 181 8.65 -19.36 -31.67
CA PHE A 181 8.63 -20.83 -31.67
C PHE A 181 8.73 -21.46 -30.27
N PHE A 182 8.11 -20.86 -29.25
CA PHE A 182 8.13 -21.31 -27.85
C PHE A 182 9.52 -21.31 -27.19
N ARG A 183 10.51 -20.62 -27.76
CA ARG A 183 11.80 -20.39 -27.09
C ARG A 183 11.57 -19.61 -25.79
N ALA A 184 12.33 -19.97 -24.76
CA ALA A 184 12.37 -19.22 -23.52
C ALA A 184 13.11 -17.90 -23.77
N GLU A 185 12.54 -16.82 -23.26
CA GLU A 185 13.04 -15.45 -23.31
C GLU A 185 13.01 -14.94 -21.88
N THR A 186 14.19 -14.56 -21.35
CA THR A 186 14.30 -13.85 -20.07
C THR A 186 13.85 -12.42 -20.29
N ILE A 187 12.95 -11.93 -19.45
CA ILE A 187 12.53 -10.54 -19.48
C ILE A 187 12.62 -9.96 -18.09
N GLU A 188 13.17 -8.75 -18.01
CA GLU A 188 13.22 -7.93 -16.82
C GLU A 188 11.83 -7.34 -16.54
N LEU A 189 11.31 -7.60 -15.34
CA LEU A 189 10.01 -7.12 -14.90
C LEU A 189 10.19 -6.34 -13.58
N PRO A 190 10.01 -5.01 -13.58
CA PRO A 190 10.05 -4.24 -12.35
C PRO A 190 8.89 -4.63 -11.42
N GLU A 191 9.21 -4.82 -10.15
CA GLU A 191 8.30 -5.27 -9.11
C GLU A 191 8.39 -4.38 -7.85
N PHE A 192 7.23 -3.99 -7.34
CA PHE A 192 7.08 -3.39 -6.03
C PHE A 192 7.08 -4.49 -4.97
N GLU A 193 8.02 -4.46 -4.04
CA GLU A 193 8.11 -5.46 -2.98
C GLU A 193 6.91 -5.36 -2.04
N ARG A 194 6.53 -4.13 -1.66
CA ARG A 194 5.35 -3.82 -0.85
C ARG A 194 4.53 -2.74 -1.50
N LEU A 195 3.22 -2.92 -1.49
CA LEU A 195 2.29 -1.94 -2.03
C LEU A 195 1.08 -1.82 -1.11
N ILE A 196 0.68 -0.58 -0.82
CA ILE A 196 -0.45 -0.26 0.03
C ILE A 196 -1.40 0.62 -0.77
N MET A 197 -2.68 0.27 -0.70
CA MET A 197 -3.75 0.99 -1.35
C MET A 197 -4.75 1.44 -0.30
N ALA A 198 -5.00 2.74 -0.25
CA ALA A 198 -6.03 3.36 0.57
C ALA A 198 -7.04 4.05 -0.33
N PHE A 199 -8.32 3.69 -0.24
CA PHE A 199 -9.33 4.28 -1.11
C PHE A 199 -10.72 4.36 -0.48
N ARG A 200 -11.50 5.30 -1.01
CA ARG A 200 -12.93 5.47 -0.73
C ARG A 200 -13.67 5.66 -2.03
N LEU A 201 -14.82 5.01 -2.18
CA LEU A 201 -15.65 5.08 -3.38
C LEU A 201 -16.61 6.27 -3.31
N LYS A 202 -17.03 6.79 -4.47
CA LYS A 202 -18.10 7.78 -4.54
C LYS A 202 -19.46 7.11 -4.25
N PRO A 203 -20.40 7.79 -3.57
CA PRO A 203 -21.75 7.27 -3.36
C PRO A 203 -22.45 6.82 -4.64
N GLU A 204 -22.27 7.57 -5.74
CA GLU A 204 -22.85 7.27 -7.06
C GLU A 204 -22.28 6.01 -7.73
N SER A 205 -21.10 5.57 -7.30
CA SER A 205 -20.41 4.41 -7.86
C SER A 205 -20.77 3.08 -7.18
N VAL A 206 -21.48 3.16 -6.05
CA VAL A 206 -21.82 2.02 -5.18
C VAL A 206 -23.27 1.57 -5.40
N ALA A 207 -23.54 0.28 -5.23
CA ALA A 207 -24.90 -0.24 -5.31
C ALA A 207 -25.78 0.28 -4.16
N PRO A 208 -27.05 0.67 -4.41
CA PRO A 208 -27.94 1.16 -3.35
C PRO A 208 -28.16 0.11 -2.25
N LYS A 209 -28.22 0.54 -0.99
CA LYS A 209 -28.30 -0.36 0.16
C LYS A 209 -29.61 -1.17 0.15
N PRO A 210 -29.62 -2.43 0.63
CA PRO A 210 -30.85 -3.21 0.71
C PRO A 210 -31.88 -2.52 1.63
N GLY A 211 -32.93 -1.94 1.04
CA GLY A 211 -34.02 -1.28 1.78
C GLY A 211 -34.13 0.23 1.56
N GLU A 212 -33.17 0.87 0.89
CA GLU A 212 -33.31 2.26 0.46
C GLU A 212 -34.33 2.34 -0.70
N PRO A 213 -35.35 3.22 -0.62
CA PRO A 213 -36.25 3.43 -1.75
C PRO A 213 -35.45 4.01 -2.91
N LEU A 214 -35.43 3.31 -4.05
CA LEU A 214 -35.00 3.93 -5.31
C LEU A 214 -35.82 5.21 -5.49
N ASP A 215 -35.14 6.35 -5.53
CA ASP A 215 -35.78 7.65 -5.67
C ASP A 215 -36.71 7.61 -6.89
N ALA A 216 -38.01 7.67 -6.63
CA ALA A 216 -39.06 7.54 -7.63
C ALA A 216 -39.19 8.79 -8.51
N THR A 217 -38.38 9.82 -8.25
CA THR A 217 -38.34 11.04 -9.04
C THR A 217 -37.45 10.93 -10.28
N ASP A 218 -36.53 9.96 -10.33
CA ASP A 218 -35.68 9.74 -11.49
C ASP A 218 -36.25 8.63 -12.38
N LYS A 219 -37.02 9.02 -13.40
CA LYS A 219 -37.50 8.08 -14.42
C LYS A 219 -36.38 7.81 -15.43
N PRO A 220 -35.77 6.61 -15.38
CA PRO A 220 -35.57 5.89 -16.62
C PRO A 220 -36.11 4.46 -16.53
N ASN A 221 -37.05 4.19 -17.44
CA ASN A 221 -37.42 2.91 -18.02
C ASN A 221 -37.02 1.66 -17.20
N ARG A 222 -37.96 1.02 -16.50
CA ARG A 222 -37.78 -0.22 -15.71
C ARG A 222 -36.97 -1.32 -16.42
N ARG A 223 -36.97 -1.32 -17.76
CA ARG A 223 -36.08 -2.17 -18.58
C ARG A 223 -34.60 -1.80 -18.42
N LYS A 224 -34.19 -0.53 -18.47
CA LYS A 224 -32.79 -0.11 -18.22
C LYS A 224 -32.33 -0.54 -16.82
N VAL A 225 -33.14 -0.29 -15.79
CA VAL A 225 -32.81 -0.68 -14.41
C VAL A 225 -32.68 -2.19 -14.26
N LEU A 226 -33.58 -2.98 -14.86
CA LEU A 226 -33.48 -4.45 -14.85
C LEU A 226 -32.29 -4.95 -15.68
N THR A 227 -32.00 -4.32 -16.82
CA THR A 227 -30.84 -4.68 -17.66
C THR A 227 -29.53 -4.31 -16.98
N GLU A 228 -29.49 -3.20 -16.22
CA GLU A 228 -28.38 -2.82 -15.35
C GLU A 228 -28.23 -3.81 -14.21
N ARG A 229 -29.31 -4.15 -13.49
CA ARG A 229 -29.30 -5.14 -12.42
C ARG A 229 -28.80 -6.50 -12.90
N ILE A 230 -29.25 -6.95 -14.08
CA ILE A 230 -28.79 -8.18 -14.72
C ILE A 230 -27.33 -8.04 -15.16
N SER A 231 -26.91 -6.91 -15.73
CA SER A 231 -25.51 -6.69 -16.13
C SER A 231 -24.55 -6.61 -14.95
N ARG A 232 -24.99 -6.07 -13.80
CA ARG A 232 -24.24 -5.96 -12.53
C ARG A 232 -24.16 -7.31 -11.83
N LEU A 233 -25.26 -8.05 -11.72
CA LEU A 233 -25.28 -9.43 -11.23
C LEU A 233 -24.42 -10.40 -12.07
N LEU A 234 -24.32 -10.16 -13.38
CA LEU A 234 -23.47 -10.94 -14.29
C LEU A 234 -22.00 -10.45 -14.34
N ALA A 235 -21.70 -9.27 -13.79
CA ALA A 235 -20.36 -8.69 -13.83
C ALA A 235 -19.41 -9.34 -12.82
N GLY A 236 -19.91 -9.90 -11.71
CA GLY A 236 -19.07 -10.59 -10.71
C GLY A 236 -17.93 -9.70 -10.21
N ASN A 237 -18.20 -8.40 -10.03
CA ASN A 237 -17.23 -7.42 -9.59
C ASN A 237 -17.33 -7.26 -8.07
N ASP A 238 -16.21 -7.41 -7.36
CA ASP A 238 -16.13 -7.23 -5.91
C ASP A 238 -16.51 -5.79 -5.46
N ALA A 239 -16.45 -4.82 -6.38
CA ALA A 239 -16.85 -3.43 -6.15
C ALA A 239 -18.35 -3.26 -5.81
N ASP A 240 -19.22 -4.19 -6.24
CA ASP A 240 -20.67 -4.13 -5.97
C ASP A 240 -21.01 -4.44 -4.48
N ALA A 241 -20.05 -4.96 -3.71
CA ALA A 241 -20.21 -5.25 -2.28
C ALA A 241 -19.59 -4.18 -1.35
N MET A 242 -19.00 -3.12 -1.91
CA MET A 242 -18.27 -2.10 -1.15
C MET A 242 -19.15 -0.87 -0.92
N ASP A 243 -19.17 -0.32 0.30
CA ASP A 243 -19.94 0.86 0.68
C ASP A 243 -19.13 2.15 0.43
N ALA A 244 -19.79 3.24 0.09
CA ALA A 244 -19.15 4.56 -0.08
C ALA A 244 -18.88 5.26 1.26
N ASP A 245 -19.47 4.78 2.36
CA ASP A 245 -19.29 5.35 3.70
C ASP A 245 -18.01 4.89 4.40
N HIS A 246 -17.33 3.89 3.83
CA HIS A 246 -16.14 3.25 4.40
C HIS A 246 -14.86 3.60 3.65
N VAL A 247 -13.74 3.51 4.37
CA VAL A 247 -12.40 3.59 3.79
C VAL A 247 -11.81 2.19 3.77
N TYR A 248 -11.29 1.79 2.61
CA TYR A 248 -10.69 0.49 2.41
C TYR A 248 -9.18 0.61 2.36
N LEU A 249 -8.51 -0.23 3.15
CA LEU A 249 -7.06 -0.35 3.16
C LEU A 249 -6.69 -1.76 2.68
N LYS A 250 -5.71 -1.87 1.79
CA LYS A 250 -5.17 -3.17 1.35
C LYS A 250 -3.66 -3.10 1.25
N THR A 251 -2.98 -4.15 1.69
CA THR A 251 -1.53 -4.30 1.52
C THR A 251 -1.21 -5.54 0.69
N PHE A 252 -0.24 -5.42 -0.19
CA PHE A 252 0.19 -6.45 -1.13
C PHE A 252 1.71 -6.57 -1.12
N LYS A 253 2.18 -7.75 -1.51
CA LYS A 253 3.59 -8.00 -1.81
C LYS A 253 3.82 -8.31 -3.28
N ASN A 254 5.02 -8.00 -3.76
CA ASN A 254 5.56 -8.53 -4.99
C ASN A 254 4.64 -8.27 -6.19
N ILE A 255 4.28 -7.00 -6.39
CA ILE A 255 3.37 -6.56 -7.43
C ILE A 255 4.19 -5.99 -8.58
N PRO A 256 4.22 -6.66 -9.75
CA PRO A 256 4.79 -6.09 -10.95
C PRO A 256 4.17 -4.73 -11.25
N GLU A 257 4.98 -3.78 -11.73
CA GLU A 257 4.49 -2.47 -12.15
C GLU A 257 3.36 -2.61 -13.19
N THR A 258 3.48 -3.59 -14.08
CA THR A 258 2.47 -3.91 -15.10
C THR A 258 1.17 -4.49 -14.55
N ASP A 259 1.16 -4.98 -13.31
CA ASP A 259 0.00 -5.64 -12.71
C ASP A 259 -0.71 -4.71 -11.72
N LEU A 260 -0.30 -3.45 -11.60
CA LEU A 260 -0.90 -2.48 -10.66
C LEU A 260 -2.41 -2.28 -10.91
N GLU A 261 -2.83 -2.23 -12.17
CA GLU A 261 -4.24 -2.11 -12.57
C GLU A 261 -5.15 -3.22 -12.02
N MET A 262 -4.58 -4.42 -11.87
CA MET A 262 -5.31 -5.59 -11.39
C MET A 262 -5.76 -5.43 -9.94
N LEU A 263 -5.09 -4.57 -9.18
CA LEU A 263 -5.42 -4.29 -7.79
C LEU A 263 -6.60 -3.34 -7.63
N LEU A 264 -6.88 -2.52 -8.64
CA LEU A 264 -7.91 -1.50 -8.58
C LEU A 264 -9.31 -2.12 -8.72
N PRO A 265 -10.22 -1.89 -7.75
CA PRO A 265 -11.64 -2.21 -7.91
C PRO A 265 -12.21 -1.69 -9.24
N GLY A 266 -13.03 -2.52 -9.89
CA GLY A 266 -13.74 -2.15 -11.12
C GLY A 266 -12.97 -2.37 -12.43
N SER A 267 -11.75 -2.94 -12.39
CA SER A 267 -10.99 -3.29 -13.59
C SER A 267 -11.67 -4.41 -14.39
N LYS A 268 -11.95 -4.16 -15.68
CA LYS A 268 -12.62 -5.13 -16.56
C LYS A 268 -11.60 -5.94 -17.36
N VAL A 269 -11.60 -7.27 -17.16
CA VAL A 269 -10.76 -8.19 -17.95
C VAL A 269 -11.21 -8.21 -19.41
N ARG A 270 -10.43 -7.62 -20.33
CA ARG A 270 -10.59 -7.83 -21.77
C ARG A 270 -9.68 -8.94 -22.25
N LEU A 271 -10.25 -9.94 -22.95
CA LEU A 271 -9.46 -10.98 -23.60
C LEU A 271 -8.56 -10.37 -24.67
N SER A 272 -7.29 -10.80 -24.69
CA SER A 272 -6.29 -10.45 -25.71
C SER A 272 -6.81 -10.75 -27.12
N MET A 273 -6.42 -9.93 -28.12
CA MET A 273 -6.77 -10.17 -29.54
C MET A 273 -6.31 -11.55 -30.02
N LEU A 274 -5.15 -12.02 -29.53
CA LEU A 274 -4.62 -13.34 -29.85
C LEU A 274 -5.47 -14.48 -29.26
N ASP A 275 -5.98 -14.31 -28.04
CA ASP A 275 -6.83 -15.32 -27.42
C ASP A 275 -8.26 -15.28 -27.96
N ARG A 276 -8.76 -14.09 -28.35
CA ARG A 276 -9.97 -13.99 -29.19
C ARG A 276 -9.77 -14.74 -30.50
N GLY A 277 -8.62 -14.60 -31.15
CA GLY A 277 -8.27 -15.34 -32.37
C GLY A 277 -8.20 -16.85 -32.16
N LYS A 278 -7.61 -17.34 -31.07
CA LYS A 278 -7.59 -18.78 -30.72
C LYS A 278 -8.98 -19.35 -30.49
N ILE A 279 -9.95 -18.53 -30.09
CA ILE A 279 -11.35 -18.94 -29.92
C ILE A 279 -12.12 -18.80 -31.23
N LEU A 280 -12.00 -17.67 -31.93
CA LEU A 280 -12.74 -17.39 -33.16
C LEU A 280 -12.25 -18.22 -34.34
N LEU A 281 -10.95 -18.49 -34.48
CA LEU A 281 -10.41 -19.16 -35.66
C LEU A 281 -10.85 -20.63 -35.75
N PRO A 282 -10.70 -21.48 -34.72
CA PRO A 282 -11.21 -22.86 -34.78
C PRO A 282 -12.73 -22.91 -34.91
N THR A 283 -13.43 -21.99 -34.24
CA THR A 283 -14.89 -21.88 -34.28
C THR A 283 -15.39 -21.49 -35.67
N ALA A 284 -14.80 -20.47 -36.28
CA ALA A 284 -15.13 -20.04 -37.63
C ALA A 284 -14.77 -21.12 -38.67
N MET A 285 -13.63 -21.80 -38.50
CA MET A 285 -13.19 -22.85 -39.41
C MET A 285 -14.08 -24.10 -39.32
N ALA A 286 -14.57 -24.44 -38.13
CA ALA A 286 -15.56 -25.49 -37.94
C ALA A 286 -16.94 -25.09 -38.46
N LEU A 287 -17.40 -23.85 -38.22
CA LEU A 287 -18.67 -23.34 -38.72
C LEU A 287 -18.68 -23.25 -40.25
N TYR A 288 -17.53 -22.91 -40.86
CA TYR A 288 -17.33 -22.97 -42.31
C TYR A 288 -17.42 -24.41 -42.84
N LYS A 289 -16.76 -25.37 -42.18
CA LYS A 289 -16.86 -26.79 -42.55
C LYS A 289 -18.29 -27.30 -42.43
N ILE A 290 -18.99 -26.94 -41.34
CA ILE A 290 -20.36 -27.36 -41.07
C ILE A 290 -21.36 -26.71 -42.03
N SER A 291 -21.21 -25.42 -42.35
CA SER A 291 -22.07 -24.76 -43.34
C SER A 291 -21.86 -25.33 -44.74
N ARG A 292 -20.61 -25.65 -45.12
CA ARG A 292 -20.32 -26.32 -46.39
C ARG A 292 -20.87 -27.74 -46.43
N THR A 293 -20.71 -28.53 -45.37
CA THR A 293 -21.30 -29.88 -45.32
C THR A 293 -22.82 -29.80 -45.27
N ALA A 294 -23.42 -28.91 -44.49
CA ALA A 294 -24.86 -28.69 -44.43
C ALA A 294 -25.44 -28.22 -45.77
N ALA A 295 -24.74 -27.35 -46.52
CA ALA A 295 -25.16 -26.92 -47.86
C ALA A 295 -25.13 -28.08 -48.86
N VAL A 296 -24.07 -28.91 -48.85
CA VAL A 296 -23.99 -30.14 -49.66
C VAL A 296 -25.09 -31.14 -49.25
N PHE A 297 -25.36 -31.27 -47.94
CA PHE A 297 -26.35 -32.19 -47.42
C PHE A 297 -27.79 -31.75 -47.69
N LEU A 298 -28.07 -30.44 -47.61
CA LEU A 298 -29.34 -29.82 -48.02
C LEU A 298 -29.57 -29.98 -49.53
N ALA A 299 -28.52 -29.84 -50.34
CA ALA A 299 -28.60 -30.11 -51.77
C ALA A 299 -28.93 -31.59 -52.07
N VAL A 300 -28.39 -32.53 -51.27
CA VAL A 300 -28.73 -33.97 -51.36
C VAL A 300 -30.16 -34.24 -50.90
N LEU A 301 -30.62 -33.61 -49.81
CA LEU A 301 -31.99 -33.70 -49.32
C LEU A 301 -33.02 -33.10 -50.29
N ALA A 302 -32.65 -32.06 -51.05
CA ALA A 302 -33.51 -31.50 -52.10
C ALA A 302 -33.76 -32.47 -53.27
N VAL A 303 -32.89 -33.47 -53.43
CA VAL A 303 -32.99 -34.53 -54.46
C VAL A 303 -33.56 -35.84 -53.88
N ALA A 304 -33.53 -36.02 -52.55
CA ALA A 304 -34.00 -37.22 -51.87
C ALA A 304 -35.42 -37.04 -51.30
N SER A 305 -36.27 -38.05 -51.45
CA SER A 305 -37.67 -38.09 -50.99
C SER A 305 -37.87 -37.71 -49.51
N TYR A 306 -39.08 -37.25 -49.17
CA TYR A 306 -39.50 -36.58 -47.92
C TYR A 306 -39.30 -37.32 -46.57
N ASP A 307 -38.73 -38.52 -46.54
CA ASP A 307 -38.65 -39.36 -45.32
C ASP A 307 -37.45 -39.04 -44.39
N ASN A 308 -36.66 -38.02 -44.67
CA ASN A 308 -35.36 -37.79 -44.01
C ASN A 308 -35.36 -36.76 -42.85
N VAL A 309 -36.47 -36.65 -42.09
CA VAL A 309 -36.60 -35.70 -40.96
C VAL A 309 -35.51 -35.90 -39.88
N LEU A 310 -35.16 -37.16 -39.60
CA LEU A 310 -34.07 -37.52 -38.66
C LEU A 310 -32.72 -36.92 -39.08
N ALA A 311 -32.44 -36.88 -40.38
CA ALA A 311 -31.18 -36.37 -40.90
C ALA A 311 -31.06 -34.85 -40.74
N VAL A 312 -32.17 -34.12 -40.94
CA VAL A 312 -32.25 -32.67 -40.69
C VAL A 312 -32.02 -32.36 -39.21
N LEU A 313 -32.63 -33.15 -38.31
CA LEU A 313 -32.45 -32.99 -36.86
C LEU A 313 -31.00 -33.25 -36.42
N LEU A 314 -30.29 -34.20 -37.03
CA LEU A 314 -28.87 -34.46 -36.74
C LEU A 314 -27.97 -33.28 -37.14
N VAL A 315 -28.21 -32.67 -38.30
CA VAL A 315 -27.45 -31.50 -38.76
C VAL A 315 -27.72 -30.29 -37.87
N LEU A 316 -28.99 -30.03 -37.52
CA LEU A 316 -29.35 -28.95 -36.59
C LEU A 316 -28.78 -29.19 -35.20
N GLY A 317 -28.80 -30.44 -34.71
CA GLY A 317 -28.19 -30.83 -33.44
C GLY A 317 -26.67 -30.63 -33.43
N ALA A 318 -25.98 -30.96 -34.52
CA ALA A 318 -24.53 -30.75 -34.64
C ALA A 318 -24.17 -29.25 -34.65
N ILE A 319 -24.94 -28.42 -35.37
CA ILE A 319 -24.77 -26.96 -35.37
C ILE A 319 -25.02 -26.39 -33.97
N GLY A 320 -26.15 -26.75 -33.36
CA GLY A 320 -26.54 -26.30 -32.02
C GLY A 320 -25.52 -26.71 -30.95
N GLY A 321 -25.08 -27.97 -30.95
CA GLY A 321 -24.05 -28.47 -30.05
C GLY A 321 -22.71 -27.74 -30.19
N TYR A 322 -22.33 -27.36 -31.41
CA TYR A 322 -21.10 -26.60 -31.64
C TYR A 322 -21.20 -25.15 -31.17
N VAL A 323 -22.33 -24.48 -31.41
CA VAL A 323 -22.59 -23.13 -30.88
C VAL A 323 -22.50 -23.13 -29.35
N ILE A 324 -23.16 -24.10 -28.70
CA ILE A 324 -23.07 -24.29 -27.24
C ILE A 324 -21.62 -24.52 -26.81
N LYS A 325 -20.87 -25.40 -27.47
CA LYS A 325 -19.45 -25.65 -27.18
C LYS A 325 -18.60 -24.38 -27.31
N SER A 326 -18.83 -23.56 -28.34
CA SER A 326 -18.11 -22.31 -28.55
C SER A 326 -18.35 -21.30 -27.43
N VAL A 327 -19.63 -21.13 -27.05
CA VAL A 327 -20.02 -20.25 -25.94
C VAL A 327 -19.44 -20.75 -24.62
N LEU A 328 -19.53 -22.05 -24.33
CA LEU A 328 -18.93 -22.65 -23.14
C LEU A 328 -17.39 -22.55 -23.13
N SER A 329 -16.73 -22.69 -24.29
CA SER A 329 -15.28 -22.52 -24.39
C SER A 329 -14.86 -21.09 -24.05
N TYR A 330 -15.60 -20.09 -24.55
CA TYR A 330 -15.36 -18.69 -24.20
C TYR A 330 -15.49 -18.46 -22.70
N PHE A 331 -16.57 -18.96 -22.08
CA PHE A 331 -16.77 -18.86 -20.63
C PHE A 331 -15.67 -19.55 -19.83
N ARG A 332 -15.24 -20.77 -20.23
CA ARG A 332 -14.12 -21.48 -19.57
C ARG A 332 -12.81 -20.71 -19.65
N THR A 333 -12.50 -20.11 -20.80
CA THR A 333 -11.30 -19.30 -20.96
C THR A 333 -11.36 -18.05 -20.08
N LYS A 334 -12.49 -17.32 -20.09
CA LYS A 334 -12.69 -16.17 -19.21
C LYS A 334 -12.53 -16.54 -17.73
N GLN A 335 -13.17 -17.63 -17.30
CA GLN A 335 -13.07 -18.15 -15.92
C GLN A 335 -11.65 -18.54 -15.55
N LYS A 336 -10.89 -19.18 -16.45
CA LYS A 336 -9.48 -19.53 -16.20
C LYS A 336 -8.62 -18.30 -15.97
N TYR A 337 -8.84 -17.23 -16.74
CA TYR A 337 -8.13 -15.96 -16.55
C TYR A 337 -8.50 -15.31 -15.22
N GLN A 338 -9.79 -15.19 -14.91
CA GLN A 338 -10.25 -14.65 -13.63
C GLN A 338 -9.70 -15.46 -12.45
N PHE A 339 -9.74 -16.79 -12.52
CA PHE A 339 -9.20 -17.66 -11.47
C PHE A 339 -7.68 -17.49 -11.27
N GLY A 340 -6.91 -17.37 -12.35
CA GLY A 340 -5.47 -17.11 -12.26
C GLY A 340 -5.17 -15.75 -11.62
N LEU A 341 -5.92 -14.72 -12.02
CA LEU A 341 -5.85 -13.36 -11.49
C LEU A 341 -6.13 -13.36 -9.98
N THR A 342 -7.29 -13.89 -9.57
CA THR A 342 -7.74 -13.95 -8.18
C THR A 342 -6.79 -14.78 -7.32
N LYS A 343 -6.26 -15.90 -7.83
CA LYS A 343 -5.29 -16.71 -7.08
C LYS A 343 -3.98 -15.96 -6.84
N SER A 344 -3.48 -15.26 -7.86
CA SER A 344 -2.26 -14.46 -7.74
C SER A 344 -2.45 -13.32 -6.73
N LEU A 345 -3.54 -12.56 -6.86
CA LEU A 345 -3.92 -11.51 -5.91
C LEU A 345 -4.10 -12.03 -4.48
N TYR A 346 -4.72 -13.19 -4.31
CA TYR A 346 -4.93 -13.79 -3.00
C TYR A 346 -3.61 -14.13 -2.28
N LEU A 347 -2.64 -14.69 -3.01
CA LEU A 347 -1.33 -15.04 -2.44
C LEU A 347 -0.43 -13.81 -2.21
N LYS A 348 -0.69 -12.74 -2.95
CA LYS A 348 0.02 -11.47 -2.84
C LYS A 348 -0.59 -10.53 -1.80
N ASN A 349 -1.85 -10.73 -1.40
CA ASN A 349 -2.49 -9.95 -0.33
C ASN A 349 -1.86 -10.31 1.03
N LEU A 350 -1.42 -9.28 1.75
CA LEU A 350 -0.79 -9.38 3.06
C LEU A 350 -1.74 -9.02 4.21
N GLY A 351 -2.85 -8.34 3.93
CA GLY A 351 -3.75 -7.78 4.93
C GLY A 351 -4.76 -6.79 4.35
N ASN A 352 -5.89 -6.65 5.04
CA ASN A 352 -6.96 -5.71 4.70
C ASN A 352 -7.32 -4.85 5.94
N ASN A 353 -7.83 -3.65 5.68
CA ASN A 353 -8.47 -2.76 6.64
C ASN A 353 -7.61 -2.51 7.89
N SER A 354 -8.14 -2.69 9.10
CA SER A 354 -7.40 -2.47 10.35
C SER A 354 -6.08 -3.26 10.42
N GLY A 355 -6.04 -4.46 9.84
CA GLY A 355 -4.83 -5.28 9.72
C GLY A 355 -3.68 -4.58 8.97
N VAL A 356 -4.00 -3.69 8.02
CA VAL A 356 -3.01 -2.86 7.32
C VAL A 356 -2.41 -1.82 8.27
N LEU A 357 -3.24 -1.19 9.12
CA LEU A 357 -2.77 -0.19 10.09
C LEU A 357 -1.79 -0.81 11.09
N TYR A 358 -2.14 -1.93 11.72
CA TYR A 358 -1.22 -2.62 12.64
C TYR A 358 0.10 -3.00 11.95
N ARG A 359 0.04 -3.40 10.68
CA ARG A 359 1.22 -3.76 9.91
C ARG A 359 2.12 -2.56 9.65
N ILE A 360 1.58 -1.45 9.12
CA ILE A 360 2.36 -0.24 8.83
C ILE A 360 2.99 0.29 10.11
N LEU A 361 2.20 0.36 11.18
CA LEU A 361 2.65 0.87 12.46
C LEU A 361 3.81 0.01 12.99
N ASN A 362 3.67 -1.32 12.98
CA ASN A 362 4.72 -2.24 13.43
C ASN A 362 5.97 -2.16 12.55
N GLU A 363 5.81 -1.97 11.24
CA GLU A 363 6.94 -1.74 10.35
C GLU A 363 7.64 -0.41 10.66
N ALA A 364 6.90 0.67 10.93
CA ALA A 364 7.46 1.96 11.33
C ALA A 364 8.23 1.88 12.65
N GLU A 365 7.66 1.27 13.70
CA GLU A 365 8.33 1.11 15.01
C GLU A 365 9.65 0.34 14.88
N GLU A 366 9.66 -0.75 14.11
CA GLU A 366 10.87 -1.53 13.91
C GLU A 366 11.94 -0.71 13.17
N GLN A 367 11.58 0.07 12.14
CA GLN A 367 12.54 0.93 11.44
C GLN A 367 13.08 2.04 12.35
N GLU A 368 12.23 2.75 13.09
CA GLU A 368 12.66 3.79 14.02
C GLU A 368 13.61 3.24 15.11
N LEU A 369 13.33 2.03 15.61
CA LEU A 369 14.18 1.35 16.58
C LEU A 369 15.54 0.96 15.97
N LEU A 370 15.56 0.39 14.77
CA LEU A 370 16.79 0.01 14.07
C LEU A 370 17.67 1.23 13.81
N GLU A 371 17.09 2.31 13.28
CA GLU A 371 17.77 3.58 13.03
C GLU A 371 18.39 4.17 14.29
N ALA A 372 17.65 4.18 15.41
CA ALA A 372 18.15 4.69 16.69
C ALA A 372 19.28 3.81 17.25
N ILE A 373 19.16 2.48 17.19
CA ILE A 373 20.20 1.56 17.65
C ILE A 373 21.47 1.70 16.81
N LEU A 374 21.34 1.70 15.47
CA LEU A 374 22.46 1.87 14.54
C LEU A 374 23.17 3.19 14.78
N GLY A 375 22.40 4.28 14.81
CA GLY A 375 22.93 5.62 15.00
C GLY A 375 23.72 5.73 16.30
N TYR A 376 23.14 5.27 17.42
CA TYR A 376 23.84 5.31 18.70
C TYR A 376 25.07 4.39 18.71
N ALA A 377 24.96 3.15 18.22
CA ALA A 377 26.02 2.17 18.30
C ALA A 377 27.26 2.59 17.51
N ILE A 378 27.08 3.12 16.29
CA ILE A 378 28.17 3.58 15.44
C ILE A 378 28.82 4.82 16.04
N LEU A 379 28.02 5.81 16.47
CA LEU A 379 28.54 7.02 17.10
C LEU A 379 29.36 6.71 18.36
N TRP A 380 28.84 5.82 19.21
CA TRP A 380 29.49 5.38 20.44
C TRP A 380 30.77 4.58 20.16
N GLN A 381 30.74 3.70 19.16
CA GLN A 381 31.90 2.89 18.79
C GLN A 381 33.03 3.74 18.20
N THR A 382 32.74 4.69 17.32
CA THR A 382 33.75 5.57 16.72
C THR A 382 34.43 6.43 17.78
N GLN A 383 33.66 6.94 18.75
CA GLN A 383 34.21 7.65 19.90
C GLN A 383 35.18 6.78 20.70
N ARG A 384 34.78 5.53 21.01
CA ARG A 384 35.61 4.57 21.75
C ARG A 384 36.90 4.20 21.01
N GLN A 385 36.86 4.11 19.69
CA GLN A 385 38.05 3.86 18.86
C GLN A 385 39.00 5.06 18.83
N SER A 386 38.48 6.28 18.75
CA SER A 386 39.30 7.51 18.82
C SER A 386 40.02 7.62 20.17
N GLU A 387 39.32 7.34 21.27
CA GLU A 387 39.91 7.32 22.61
C GLU A 387 41.01 6.25 22.74
N SER A 388 40.78 5.06 22.17
CA SER A 388 41.77 3.96 22.18
C SER A 388 43.02 4.27 21.36
N THR A 389 42.90 5.09 20.31
CA THR A 389 44.03 5.54 19.48
C THR A 389 44.74 6.78 20.03
N GLY A 390 44.27 7.31 21.18
CA GLY A 390 44.85 8.47 21.85
C GLY A 390 44.54 9.81 21.18
N GLN A 391 43.62 9.84 20.22
CA GLN A 391 43.19 11.07 19.56
C GLN A 391 41.90 11.61 20.21
N PRO A 392 41.81 12.93 20.47
CA PRO A 392 40.59 13.52 20.99
C PRO A 392 39.48 13.39 19.95
N PHE A 393 38.39 12.72 20.32
CA PHE A 393 37.23 12.58 19.47
C PHE A 393 36.57 13.96 19.27
N LYS A 394 36.49 14.42 18.03
CA LYS A 394 35.91 15.73 17.69
C LYS A 394 34.40 15.66 17.37
N GLY A 395 33.81 14.47 17.45
CA GLY A 395 32.45 14.22 16.97
C GLY A 395 32.38 13.99 15.46
N MET A 396 31.29 13.36 15.02
CA MET A 396 31.01 13.05 13.60
C MET A 396 30.00 14.03 13.03
N THR A 397 30.18 14.44 11.78
CA THR A 397 29.12 15.13 11.02
C THR A 397 28.03 14.14 10.62
N SER A 398 26.84 14.65 10.26
CA SER A 398 25.75 13.80 9.76
C SER A 398 26.20 12.97 8.56
N ASP A 399 26.88 13.56 7.58
CA ASP A 399 27.34 12.86 6.37
C ASP A 399 28.38 11.77 6.67
N GLU A 400 29.31 12.03 7.60
CA GLU A 400 30.28 11.02 8.06
C GLU A 400 29.58 9.84 8.75
N MET A 401 28.54 10.13 9.52
CA MET A 401 27.80 9.10 10.24
C MET A 401 26.92 8.28 9.31
N ASP A 402 26.30 8.92 8.33
CA ASP A 402 25.50 8.30 7.29
C ASP A 402 26.33 7.28 6.50
N ALA A 403 27.46 7.72 5.95
CA ALA A 403 28.37 6.87 5.19
C ALA A 403 28.87 5.65 6.00
N GLU A 404 29.12 5.82 7.31
CA GLU A 404 29.57 4.73 8.18
C GLU A 404 28.44 3.72 8.46
N VAL A 405 27.20 4.20 8.64
CA VAL A 405 26.01 3.35 8.81
C VAL A 405 25.72 2.56 7.53
N GLU A 406 25.73 3.24 6.38
CA GLU A 406 25.51 2.60 5.08
C GLU A 406 26.60 1.56 4.78
N ALA A 407 27.87 1.85 5.09
CA ALA A 407 28.96 0.90 4.93
C ALA A 407 28.77 -0.34 5.82
N TYR A 408 28.35 -0.15 7.07
CA TYR A 408 28.01 -1.25 7.98
C TYR A 408 26.85 -2.10 7.42
N LEU A 409 25.78 -1.45 6.94
CA LEU A 409 24.61 -2.13 6.41
C LEU A 409 24.89 -2.87 5.09
N ALA A 410 25.71 -2.29 4.22
CA ALA A 410 26.13 -2.90 2.96
C ALA A 410 26.96 -4.16 3.21
N ASP A 411 27.88 -4.14 4.17
CA ASP A 411 28.65 -5.33 4.56
C ASP A 411 27.77 -6.43 5.16
N LEU A 412 26.79 -6.06 5.99
CA LEU A 412 25.91 -7.02 6.67
C LEU A 412 24.85 -7.63 5.73
N THR A 413 24.25 -6.83 4.84
CA THR A 413 23.07 -7.23 4.06
C THR A 413 23.36 -7.45 2.57
N SER A 414 24.49 -6.96 2.06
CA SER A 414 24.79 -6.88 0.62
C SER A 414 23.75 -6.09 -0.20
N VAL A 415 22.93 -5.28 0.48
CA VAL A 415 21.94 -4.39 -0.12
C VAL A 415 22.47 -2.96 -0.05
N ASP A 416 22.25 -2.19 -1.12
CA ASP A 416 22.56 -0.76 -1.16
C ASP A 416 21.44 0.00 -0.44
N ILE A 417 21.71 0.41 0.80
CA ILE A 417 20.76 1.08 1.68
C ILE A 417 21.09 2.57 1.76
N ASP A 418 20.09 3.43 1.59
CA ASP A 418 20.16 4.88 1.79
C ASP A 418 19.62 5.22 3.19
N PHE A 419 20.48 5.58 4.13
CA PHE A 419 20.10 5.66 5.55
C PHE A 419 19.53 7.04 5.94
N GLU A 420 18.42 7.10 6.69
CA GLU A 420 17.85 8.38 7.15
C GLU A 420 18.55 8.92 8.41
N ILE A 421 19.77 9.44 8.23
CA ILE A 421 20.61 9.89 9.34
C ILE A 421 20.01 11.04 10.17
N PHE A 422 19.35 11.99 9.52
CA PHE A 422 18.84 13.20 10.20
C PHE A 422 17.73 12.86 11.19
N ASP A 423 16.83 11.95 10.83
CA ASP A 423 15.76 11.52 11.71
C ASP A 423 16.31 10.67 12.87
N SER A 424 17.25 9.76 12.60
CA SER A 424 17.96 9.00 13.63
C SER A 424 18.64 9.92 14.67
N LEU A 425 19.43 10.89 14.22
CA LEU A 425 20.12 11.84 15.10
C LEU A 425 19.15 12.71 15.91
N GLY A 426 18.06 13.15 15.28
CA GLY A 426 16.98 13.87 15.96
C GLY A 426 16.34 13.05 17.08
N LYS A 427 16.05 11.76 16.83
CA LYS A 427 15.54 10.81 17.83
C LYS A 427 16.53 10.64 18.98
N LEU A 428 17.82 10.45 18.69
CA LEU A 428 18.86 10.31 19.70
C LEU A 428 19.02 11.55 20.57
N ALA A 429 18.97 12.75 19.97
CA ALA A 429 18.98 14.01 20.71
C ALA A 429 17.78 14.14 21.65
N ARG A 430 16.57 13.86 21.14
CA ARG A 430 15.32 13.89 21.89
C ARG A 430 15.34 12.96 23.10
N LEU A 431 15.90 11.77 22.92
CA LEU A 431 16.03 10.74 23.96
C LEU A 431 17.17 11.01 24.94
N GLY A 432 18.02 12.01 24.66
CA GLY A 432 19.19 12.35 25.48
C GLY A 432 20.33 11.36 25.34
N LEU A 433 20.46 10.69 24.19
CA LEU A 433 21.51 9.72 23.89
C LEU A 433 22.65 10.28 23.03
N ALA A 434 22.43 11.41 22.37
CA ALA A 434 23.45 12.10 21.60
C ALA A 434 23.37 13.62 21.82
N ASN A 435 24.52 14.28 21.72
CA ASN A 435 24.63 15.74 21.73
C ASN A 435 25.21 16.24 20.41
N VAL A 436 24.79 17.43 20.00
CA VAL A 436 25.36 18.17 18.87
C VAL A 436 26.07 19.41 19.37
N ASP A 437 27.28 19.66 18.88
CA ASP A 437 28.03 20.87 19.20
C ASP A 437 27.65 22.06 18.28
N SER A 438 28.20 23.23 18.58
CA SER A 438 27.98 24.45 17.77
C SER A 438 28.50 24.36 16.33
N SER A 439 29.30 23.35 16.01
CA SER A 439 29.86 23.08 14.68
C SER A 439 29.06 22.00 13.92
N GLY A 440 27.95 21.51 14.48
CA GLY A 440 27.12 20.46 13.87
C GLY A 440 27.71 19.06 13.99
N ARG A 441 28.63 18.82 14.94
CA ARG A 441 29.22 17.51 15.19
C ARG A 441 28.54 16.79 16.35
N TRP A 442 28.27 15.52 16.13
CA TRP A 442 27.55 14.65 17.03
C TRP A 442 28.50 13.82 17.89
N THR A 443 28.12 13.64 19.15
CA THR A 443 28.81 12.78 20.12
C THR A 443 27.79 11.94 20.89
N ALA A 444 28.13 10.68 21.17
CA ALA A 444 27.26 9.80 21.93
C ALA A 444 27.42 10.05 23.42
N ILE A 445 26.32 9.93 24.17
CA ILE A 445 26.38 9.85 25.63
C ILE A 445 27.01 8.52 26.04
N PRO A 446 27.92 8.49 27.02
CA PRO A 446 28.49 7.26 27.55
C PRO A 446 27.43 6.24 27.96
N ILE A 447 27.65 4.95 27.64
CA ILE A 447 26.65 3.90 27.82
C ILE A 447 26.23 3.68 29.29
N ASP A 448 27.10 4.05 30.25
CA ASP A 448 26.81 4.05 31.69
C ASP A 448 25.81 5.14 32.11
N GLN A 449 25.67 6.19 31.32
CA GLN A 449 24.70 7.27 31.54
C GLN A 449 23.43 7.12 30.70
N ALA A 450 23.50 6.36 29.61
CA ALA A 450 22.41 6.16 28.66
C ALA A 450 21.10 5.67 29.34
N GLU A 451 21.19 4.71 30.26
CA GLU A 451 20.00 4.19 30.95
C GLU A 451 19.27 5.28 31.75
N LYS A 452 20.02 6.12 32.47
CA LYS A 452 19.46 7.24 33.23
C LYS A 452 18.81 8.28 32.30
N CYS A 453 19.45 8.62 31.18
CA CYS A 453 18.88 9.53 30.20
C CYS A 453 17.56 9.00 29.61
N LEU A 454 17.48 7.70 29.35
CA LEU A 454 16.26 7.05 28.86
C LEU A 454 15.16 6.98 29.93
N ASP A 455 15.52 6.80 31.21
CA ASP A 455 14.58 6.88 32.33
C ASP A 455 13.99 8.29 32.47
N ASP A 456 14.82 9.33 32.39
CA ASP A 456 14.38 10.72 32.42
C ASP A 456 13.48 11.04 31.22
N SER A 457 13.83 10.55 30.03
CA SER A 457 13.00 10.68 28.82
C SER A 457 11.66 9.95 28.96
N TRP A 458 11.66 8.73 29.52
CA TRP A 458 10.44 7.99 29.84
C TRP A 458 9.55 8.76 30.81
N SER A 459 10.11 9.27 31.92
CA SER A 459 9.35 10.06 32.88
C SER A 459 8.74 11.31 32.25
N ARG A 460 9.46 12.02 31.36
CA ARG A 460 8.92 13.18 30.62
C ARG A 460 7.74 12.80 29.72
N LEU A 461 7.81 11.67 29.01
CA LEU A 461 6.71 11.20 28.16
C LEU A 461 5.40 11.02 28.95
N PHE A 462 5.46 10.47 30.15
CA PHE A 462 4.28 10.25 30.99
C PHE A 462 3.87 11.46 31.84
N GLN A 463 4.79 12.38 32.17
CA GLN A 463 4.46 13.62 32.86
C GLN A 463 3.75 14.62 31.96
N VAL A 464 4.18 14.76 30.70
CA VAL A 464 3.54 15.65 29.72
C VAL A 464 2.20 15.08 29.24
N ARG A 465 2.04 13.75 29.23
CA ARG A 465 0.79 13.04 28.87
C ARG A 465 -0.08 12.66 30.08
N GLY A 466 0.22 13.18 31.27
CA GLY A 466 -0.62 13.04 32.45
C GLY A 466 -1.97 13.74 32.23
N MET A 467 -2.93 12.96 31.75
CA MET A 467 -4.34 13.33 31.67
C MET A 467 -4.81 13.95 33.00
N ARG A 468 -5.04 15.27 32.97
CA ARG A 468 -6.13 15.88 33.75
C ARG A 468 -7.44 15.37 33.14
N VAL A 469 -7.87 14.18 33.55
CA VAL A 469 -9.30 13.87 33.50
C VAL A 469 -9.88 14.36 34.82
N GLU A 470 -10.23 15.65 34.86
CA GLU A 470 -11.22 16.12 35.82
C GLU A 470 -12.55 15.48 35.38
N PHE A 471 -12.88 14.33 35.97
CA PHE A 471 -14.28 13.92 36.03
C PHE A 471 -15.00 14.97 36.88
N ASP A 472 -15.72 15.87 36.22
CA ASP A 472 -16.71 16.72 36.87
C ASP A 472 -17.82 15.81 37.42
N SER A 473 -17.66 15.38 38.66
CA SER A 473 -18.65 14.58 39.38
C SER A 473 -19.86 15.41 39.85
N SER A 474 -20.06 16.64 39.37
CA SER A 474 -21.19 17.49 39.77
C SER A 474 -22.46 17.31 38.94
N LYS A 475 -22.49 16.40 37.95
CA LYS A 475 -23.71 16.08 37.19
C LYS A 475 -24.02 14.59 37.20
N GLY A 476 -24.39 14.08 38.37
CA GLY A 476 -24.78 12.68 38.51
C GLY A 476 -25.64 12.36 39.73
N ASP A 477 -26.21 13.34 40.42
CA ASP A 477 -27.19 13.08 41.49
C ASP A 477 -28.60 13.24 40.95
N GLY A 478 -29.25 12.08 40.78
CA GLY A 478 -30.70 12.00 40.62
C GLY A 478 -31.11 11.32 39.32
N LEU A 479 -30.99 10.00 39.27
CA LEU A 479 -31.86 9.16 38.42
C LEU A 479 -31.78 7.67 38.79
N PHE A 480 -31.72 7.31 40.08
CA PHE A 480 -32.07 5.96 40.54
C PHE A 480 -32.62 6.00 41.97
N THR A 481 -33.90 6.34 42.08
CA THR A 481 -34.77 5.85 43.17
C THR A 481 -36.14 5.53 42.59
N SER A 482 -36.66 4.36 42.99
CA SER A 482 -37.94 3.71 42.65
C SER A 482 -37.90 2.70 41.50
#